data_AF-A0A8C6ASC8-F1
#
_entry.id   AF-A0A8C6ASC8-F1
#
_cell.length_a   1.000
_cell.length_b   1.000
_cell.length_c   1.000
_cell.angle_alpha   90.00
_cell.angle_beta   90.00
_cell.angle_gamma   90.00
#
_symmetry.space_group_name_H-M   'P 1'
#
loop_
_entity.id
_entity.type
_entity.pdbx_description
1 polymer ?
#
loop_
_entity_poly.entity_id
_entity_poly.type
_entity_poly.pdbx_seq_one_letter_code
_entity_poly.pdbx_strand_id
1 'polypeptide(L)'
;REGNQQLLNACMAHMSQPFHNLHNTPNGGLLASFLGARTETQRLDFWYPDITHHVAANMTSIQAAFDQNRMHYEILIHDVQEEVEKQSDVKEDIPGRHSYAKYNNWDKTVAWTEKMVHKHPKMVSRIKIGTTVEDNPLYVLKVKDERRKAIFMDCGIHAREWISPAFCQWFVYQATKTYGKNKIMTKLLDRMNFYVLPVFNVDGYIWSWRQDRMWRKNRSKNQRSKCIGTDLNRNFNVSWNCEAVYQTISYSIYLDPCREIYGGPAPESEKETKAVTDFIRSHRKSIKAYLTFHSYSQMLLFPYGYTSELPPNHEELVCRKRLMNPLHTCGPTASTIYPTSGSSLDWAYNLGIKHTFAFELRDKGKFGFLLPESQIKSTCKETMLAVEVIVKYILKHTS
;
A
#
# COMPACT_ATOMS: atom_id res chain seq x y z
N ARG A 1 12.04 26.33 -0.67
CA ARG A 1 11.48 26.21 0.70
C ARG A 1 9.96 26.47 0.73
N GLU A 2 9.24 26.36 -0.39
CA GLU A 2 7.78 26.61 -0.48
C GLU A 2 6.96 25.32 -0.77
N GLY A 3 7.50 24.14 -0.44
CA GLY A 3 6.86 22.84 -0.75
C GLY A 3 5.94 22.30 0.35
N ASN A 4 6.19 22.60 1.62
CA ASN A 4 5.54 21.98 2.80
C ASN A 4 4.14 22.53 3.13
N GLN A 5 3.46 23.19 2.20
CA GLN A 5 2.33 24.06 2.54
C GLN A 5 0.96 23.35 2.60
N GLN A 6 0.89 22.03 2.36
CA GLN A 6 -0.40 21.35 2.21
C GLN A 6 -1.04 20.87 3.52
N LEU A 7 -0.27 20.75 4.61
CA LEU A 7 -0.77 20.27 5.92
C LEU A 7 -0.19 21.02 7.14
N LEU A 8 0.28 22.26 6.95
CA LEU A 8 0.63 23.12 8.10
C LEU A 8 -0.62 23.27 8.98
N ASN A 9 -0.54 22.79 10.23
CA ASN A 9 -1.60 22.79 11.24
C ASN A 9 -2.80 21.86 10.97
N ALA A 10 -2.61 20.76 10.23
CA ALA A 10 -3.64 19.72 10.14
C ALA A 10 -3.61 18.78 11.36
N CYS A 11 -4.77 18.33 11.81
CA CYS A 11 -4.90 17.25 12.80
C CYS A 11 -5.56 16.04 12.15
N MET A 12 -5.27 14.83 12.65
CA MET A 12 -5.98 13.62 12.29
C MET A 12 -7.04 13.30 13.34
N ALA A 13 -8.29 13.15 12.92
CA ALA A 13 -9.40 12.72 13.77
C ALA A 13 -9.93 11.34 13.36
N HIS A 14 -10.27 10.52 14.35
CA HIS A 14 -11.05 9.30 14.22
C HIS A 14 -12.52 9.61 14.47
N MET A 15 -13.40 9.25 13.53
CA MET A 15 -14.85 9.30 13.72
C MET A 15 -15.38 7.95 14.16
N SER A 16 -16.18 7.92 15.22
CA SER A 16 -16.74 6.69 15.77
C SER A 16 -17.93 6.14 14.96
N GLN A 17 -18.47 6.91 14.01
CA GLN A 17 -19.47 6.46 13.05
C GLN A 17 -18.97 6.59 11.60
N PRO A 18 -19.06 5.52 10.77
CA PRO A 18 -18.71 5.58 9.35
C PRO A 18 -19.60 6.57 8.59
N PHE A 19 -19.06 7.22 7.55
CA PHE A 19 -19.89 8.05 6.65
C PHE A 19 -21.06 7.29 6.02
N HIS A 20 -20.93 5.98 5.79
CA HIS A 20 -22.02 5.19 5.24
C HIS A 20 -23.17 4.96 6.22
N ASN A 21 -22.91 5.03 7.53
CA ASN A 21 -23.96 4.92 8.55
C ASN A 21 -24.68 6.25 8.81
N LEU A 22 -24.12 7.37 8.34
CA LEU A 22 -24.74 8.68 8.46
C LEU A 22 -26.07 8.72 7.66
N HIS A 23 -26.17 8.04 6.51
CA HIS A 23 -27.42 8.01 5.74
C HIS A 23 -28.66 7.52 6.50
N ASN A 24 -28.48 6.70 7.56
CA ASN A 24 -29.56 6.17 8.39
C ASN A 24 -29.80 6.96 9.70
N THR A 25 -29.10 8.08 9.89
CA THR A 25 -29.37 9.02 10.98
C THR A 25 -30.15 10.21 10.43
N PRO A 26 -31.03 10.86 11.24
CA PRO A 26 -31.82 12.01 10.79
C PRO A 26 -30.99 13.15 10.16
N ASN A 27 -29.69 13.24 10.46
CA ASN A 27 -28.79 14.29 10.00
C ASN A 27 -27.75 13.84 8.96
N GLY A 28 -27.61 12.55 8.69
CA GLY A 28 -26.38 12.10 8.04
C GLY A 28 -26.41 12.01 6.51
N GLY A 29 -27.59 12.09 5.87
CA GLY A 29 -27.69 12.43 4.45
C GLY A 29 -27.23 13.88 4.16
N LEU A 30 -27.55 14.80 5.07
CA LEU A 30 -27.09 16.20 5.05
C LEU A 30 -25.59 16.29 5.29
N LEU A 31 -25.03 15.47 6.19
CA LEU A 31 -23.60 15.46 6.51
C LEU A 31 -22.72 14.83 5.43
N ALA A 32 -23.17 13.74 4.79
CA ALA A 32 -22.48 13.15 3.63
C ALA A 32 -22.46 14.12 2.43
N SER A 33 -23.57 14.83 2.20
CA SER A 33 -23.64 15.91 1.22
C SER A 33 -22.79 17.12 1.62
N PHE A 34 -22.78 17.51 2.89
CA PHE A 34 -22.01 18.64 3.41
C PHE A 34 -20.49 18.39 3.36
N LEU A 35 -20.03 17.21 3.77
CA LEU A 35 -18.61 16.85 3.72
C LEU A 35 -18.18 16.46 2.30
N GLY A 36 -19.05 15.88 1.47
CA GLY A 36 -18.82 15.72 0.03
C GLY A 36 -18.67 17.07 -0.69
N ALA A 37 -19.53 18.04 -0.41
CA ALA A 37 -19.42 19.41 -0.92
C ALA A 37 -18.22 20.16 -0.31
N ARG A 38 -17.88 19.87 0.96
CA ARG A 38 -16.69 20.43 1.58
C ARG A 38 -15.39 19.79 1.13
N THR A 39 -15.32 18.55 0.68
CA THR A 39 -14.11 18.03 0.01
C THR A 39 -13.73 18.84 -1.24
N GLU A 40 -14.69 19.51 -1.87
CA GLU A 40 -14.47 20.40 -3.01
C GLU A 40 -14.03 21.83 -2.61
N THR A 41 -14.32 22.26 -1.36
CA THR A 41 -14.06 23.63 -0.86
C THR A 41 -13.03 23.70 0.29
N GLN A 42 -12.75 22.57 0.96
CA GLN A 42 -11.83 22.33 2.07
C GLN A 42 -11.13 20.97 1.83
N ARG A 43 -9.80 20.94 1.86
CA ARG A 43 -9.04 19.69 1.61
C ARG A 43 -9.15 18.74 2.81
N LEU A 44 -9.93 17.68 2.67
CA LEU A 44 -9.96 16.54 3.59
C LEU A 44 -9.13 15.40 2.99
N ASP A 45 -8.22 14.82 3.77
CA ASP A 45 -7.45 13.64 3.39
C ASP A 45 -7.88 12.43 4.24
N PHE A 46 -8.50 11.44 3.61
CA PHE A 46 -8.97 10.22 4.26
C PHE A 46 -7.86 9.17 4.33
N TRP A 47 -7.59 8.69 5.54
CA TRP A 47 -6.50 7.74 5.83
C TRP A 47 -6.99 6.30 6.02
N TYR A 48 -8.16 6.08 6.62
CA TYR A 48 -8.69 4.73 6.86
C TYR A 48 -10.18 4.70 7.14
N PRO A 49 -10.93 3.78 6.52
CA PRO A 49 -10.82 3.47 5.09
C PRO A 49 -10.52 4.72 4.28
N ASP A 50 -10.01 4.59 3.05
CA ASP A 50 -9.62 5.69 2.14
C ASP A 50 -10.75 6.70 1.79
N ILE A 51 -11.90 6.57 2.46
CA ILE A 51 -13.16 7.28 2.24
C ILE A 51 -13.91 7.63 3.54
N THR A 52 -13.55 7.14 4.76
CA THR A 52 -14.50 7.24 5.88
C THR A 52 -14.04 7.53 7.33
N HIS A 53 -13.05 6.92 7.98
CA HIS A 53 -12.96 7.03 9.47
C HIS A 53 -11.85 7.95 9.98
N HIS A 54 -10.65 7.88 9.42
CA HIS A 54 -9.52 8.71 9.82
C HIS A 54 -9.36 9.83 8.81
N VAL A 55 -9.43 11.08 9.26
CA VAL A 55 -9.37 12.26 8.37
C VAL A 55 -8.34 13.23 8.88
N ALA A 56 -7.37 13.55 8.04
CA ALA A 56 -6.44 14.63 8.24
C ALA A 56 -7.00 15.91 7.60
N ALA A 57 -7.16 16.96 8.41
CA ALA A 57 -7.66 18.25 7.94
C ALA A 57 -7.37 19.40 8.93
N ASN A 58 -7.64 20.64 8.52
CA ASN A 58 -7.54 21.81 9.40
C ASN A 58 -8.70 21.82 10.42
N MET A 59 -8.41 21.55 11.69
CA MET A 59 -9.44 21.31 12.71
C MET A 59 -10.35 22.50 12.99
N THR A 60 -9.85 23.73 12.92
CA THR A 60 -10.66 24.92 13.19
C THR A 60 -11.88 25.00 12.25
N SER A 61 -11.75 24.40 11.06
CA SER A 61 -12.78 24.43 10.02
C SER A 61 -13.81 23.29 10.10
N ILE A 62 -13.49 22.19 10.79
CA ILE A 62 -14.28 20.93 10.78
C ILE A 62 -14.84 20.60 12.15
N GLN A 63 -14.18 21.01 13.23
CA GLN A 63 -14.63 20.76 14.60
C GLN A 63 -16.02 21.33 14.84
N ALA A 64 -16.26 22.56 14.37
CA ALA A 64 -17.59 23.17 14.41
C ALA A 64 -18.65 22.34 13.66
N ALA A 65 -18.30 21.70 12.54
CA ALA A 65 -19.23 20.85 11.81
C ALA A 65 -19.50 19.53 12.55
N PHE A 66 -18.49 18.93 13.17
CA PHE A 66 -18.65 17.74 14.00
C PHE A 66 -19.52 18.03 15.23
N ASP A 67 -19.25 19.13 15.93
CA ASP A 67 -19.99 19.54 17.11
C ASP A 67 -21.45 19.91 16.76
N GLN A 68 -21.67 20.66 15.68
CA GLN A 68 -23.03 21.00 15.17
C GLN A 68 -23.85 19.76 14.84
N ASN A 69 -23.22 18.71 14.31
CA ASN A 69 -23.89 17.46 13.95
C ASN A 69 -23.88 16.42 15.07
N ARG A 70 -23.39 16.77 16.27
CA ARG A 70 -23.27 15.89 17.45
C ARG A 70 -22.52 14.59 17.13
N MET A 71 -21.48 14.69 16.31
CA MET A 71 -20.62 13.56 15.99
C MET A 71 -19.59 13.34 17.10
N HIS A 72 -19.45 12.09 17.52
CA HIS A 72 -18.35 11.68 18.39
C HIS A 72 -17.08 11.48 17.56
N TYR A 73 -16.02 12.17 17.93
CA TYR A 73 -14.69 12.03 17.32
C TYR A 73 -13.60 12.03 18.39
N GLU A 74 -12.45 11.46 18.05
CA GLU A 74 -11.23 11.49 18.84
C GLU A 74 -10.11 12.09 17.98
N ILE A 75 -9.34 13.04 18.52
CA ILE A 75 -8.15 13.56 17.84
C ILE A 75 -7.02 12.58 18.09
N LEU A 76 -6.52 11.94 17.03
CA LEU A 76 -5.44 10.98 17.09
C LEU A 76 -4.06 11.65 16.95
N ILE A 77 -3.95 12.66 16.08
CA ILE A 77 -2.73 13.45 15.88
C ILE A 77 -3.09 14.93 15.95
N HIS A 78 -2.51 15.66 16.91
CA HIS A 78 -2.76 17.09 17.09
C HIS A 78 -2.01 17.97 16.09
N ASP A 79 -0.82 17.55 15.66
CA ASP A 79 -0.06 18.27 14.64
C ASP A 79 0.63 17.26 13.72
N VAL A 80 0.08 17.12 12.51
CA VAL A 80 0.63 16.21 11.49
C VAL A 80 2.05 16.63 11.10
N GLN A 81 2.37 17.92 11.09
CA GLN A 81 3.71 18.40 10.75
C GLN A 81 4.72 18.02 11.84
N GLU A 82 4.33 18.15 13.11
CA GLU A 82 5.16 17.70 14.23
C GLU A 82 5.43 16.19 14.18
N GLU A 83 4.40 15.38 13.85
CA GLU A 83 4.57 13.92 13.71
C GLU A 83 5.41 13.54 12.48
N VAL A 84 5.38 14.31 11.39
CA VAL A 84 6.29 14.13 10.24
C VAL A 84 7.75 14.35 10.69
N GLU A 85 8.01 15.36 11.52
CA GLU A 85 9.34 15.65 12.03
C GLU A 85 9.82 14.57 13.02
N LYS A 86 8.94 14.10 13.89
CA LYS A 86 9.21 12.99 14.81
C LYS A 86 9.40 11.64 14.11
N GLN A 87 8.96 11.49 12.85
CA GLN A 87 9.14 10.25 12.11
C GLN A 87 10.62 9.86 12.00
N SER A 88 11.53 10.84 11.93
CA SER A 88 12.98 10.64 11.86
C SER A 88 13.64 10.55 13.25
N ASP A 89 13.23 9.58 14.07
CA ASP A 89 13.67 9.46 15.47
C ASP A 89 15.00 8.70 15.67
N VAL A 90 15.57 8.10 14.61
CA VAL A 90 16.83 7.35 14.70
C VAL A 90 18.03 8.26 14.42
N LYS A 91 18.81 8.53 15.48
CA LYS A 91 19.99 9.44 15.44
C LYS A 91 21.21 8.90 14.70
N GLU A 92 21.29 7.60 14.42
CA GLU A 92 22.39 7.01 13.62
C GLU A 92 22.24 7.42 12.15
N ASP A 93 22.61 8.65 11.81
CA ASP A 93 22.70 9.10 10.43
C ASP A 93 24.15 9.11 9.96
N ILE A 94 24.43 8.33 8.92
CA ILE A 94 25.59 8.60 8.07
C ILE A 94 25.00 9.28 6.83
N PRO A 95 25.19 10.61 6.67
CA PRO A 95 24.62 11.36 5.56
C PRO A 95 24.90 10.67 4.22
N GLY A 96 23.87 10.61 3.36
CA GLY A 96 23.96 9.97 2.04
C GLY A 96 23.97 8.43 2.04
N ARG A 97 24.03 7.76 3.20
CA ARG A 97 24.03 6.30 3.26
C ARG A 97 22.61 5.73 3.42
N HIS A 98 22.37 4.62 2.72
CA HIS A 98 21.19 3.76 2.93
C HIS A 98 21.23 3.10 4.32
N SER A 99 20.07 3.00 4.98
CA SER A 99 19.92 2.30 6.26
C SER A 99 18.60 1.53 6.34
N TYR A 100 18.65 0.29 6.84
CA TYR A 100 17.45 -0.53 7.10
C TYR A 100 16.72 -0.15 8.40
N ALA A 101 17.25 0.80 9.16
CA ALA A 101 16.61 1.36 10.35
C ALA A 101 15.97 2.74 10.07
N LYS A 102 15.99 3.19 8.82
CA LYS A 102 15.49 4.51 8.40
C LYS A 102 14.63 4.42 7.16
N TYR A 103 13.83 5.45 6.92
CA TYR A 103 13.21 5.63 5.61
C TYR A 103 14.25 6.15 4.60
N ASN A 104 14.24 5.59 3.39
CA ASN A 104 15.23 5.92 2.37
C ASN A 104 14.52 6.54 1.17
N ASN A 105 14.90 7.76 0.81
CA ASN A 105 14.41 8.39 -0.41
C ASN A 105 14.76 7.56 -1.66
N TRP A 106 14.18 7.95 -2.80
CA TRP A 106 14.35 7.22 -4.05
C TRP A 106 15.82 7.06 -4.47
N ASP A 107 16.63 8.12 -4.39
CA ASP A 107 18.04 8.10 -4.79
C ASP A 107 18.84 7.05 -3.98
N LYS A 108 18.61 6.99 -2.66
CA LYS A 108 19.21 5.95 -1.79
C LYS A 108 18.70 4.56 -2.15
N THR A 109 17.40 4.43 -2.46
CA THR A 109 16.75 3.15 -2.78
C THR A 109 17.25 2.59 -4.11
N VAL A 110 17.34 3.41 -5.16
CA VAL A 110 17.85 2.97 -6.47
C VAL A 110 19.33 2.62 -6.41
N ALA A 111 20.17 3.42 -5.75
CA ALA A 111 21.58 3.09 -5.53
C ALA A 111 21.74 1.81 -4.69
N TRP A 112 20.84 1.59 -3.73
CA TRP A 112 20.79 0.35 -2.95
C TRP A 112 20.51 -0.87 -3.83
N THR A 113 19.61 -0.79 -4.83
CA THR A 113 19.37 -1.92 -5.74
C THR A 113 20.63 -2.36 -6.47
N GLU A 114 21.46 -1.42 -6.94
CA GLU A 114 22.74 -1.69 -7.60
C GLU A 114 23.74 -2.33 -6.65
N LYS A 115 23.82 -1.79 -5.44
CA LYS A 115 24.68 -2.31 -4.38
C LYS A 115 24.33 -3.75 -4.03
N MET A 116 23.05 -4.13 -4.00
CA MET A 116 22.65 -5.51 -3.73
C MET A 116 23.08 -6.48 -4.82
N VAL A 117 22.99 -6.09 -6.10
CA VAL A 117 23.51 -6.87 -7.22
C VAL A 117 25.02 -7.01 -7.13
N HIS A 118 25.74 -5.92 -6.89
CA HIS A 118 27.20 -5.94 -6.81
C HIS A 118 27.72 -6.78 -5.63
N LYS A 119 27.06 -6.72 -4.47
CA LYS A 119 27.46 -7.49 -3.27
C LYS A 119 27.07 -8.96 -3.34
N HIS A 120 26.00 -9.30 -4.04
CA HIS A 120 25.44 -10.65 -4.09
C HIS A 120 25.15 -11.11 -5.53
N PRO A 121 26.14 -11.07 -6.45
CA PRO A 121 25.90 -11.26 -7.89
C PRO A 121 25.41 -12.66 -8.26
N LYS A 122 25.68 -13.67 -7.42
CA LYS A 122 25.17 -15.05 -7.59
C LYS A 122 23.74 -15.25 -7.08
N MET A 123 23.18 -14.26 -6.39
CA MET A 123 21.88 -14.35 -5.73
C MET A 123 20.90 -13.27 -6.15
N VAL A 124 21.37 -12.07 -6.52
CA VAL A 124 20.50 -10.94 -6.81
C VAL A 124 20.83 -10.41 -8.19
N SER A 125 19.83 -10.34 -9.05
CA SER A 125 19.88 -9.59 -10.30
C SER A 125 18.81 -8.49 -10.29
N ARG A 126 19.03 -7.45 -11.09
CA ARG A 126 18.12 -6.30 -11.21
C ARG A 126 17.57 -6.25 -12.63
N ILE A 127 16.25 -6.14 -12.75
CA ILE A 127 15.52 -6.13 -14.01
C ILE A 127 14.77 -4.81 -14.09
N LYS A 128 15.03 -4.01 -15.14
CA LYS A 128 14.20 -2.85 -15.45
C LYS A 128 12.95 -3.33 -16.17
N ILE A 129 11.77 -3.13 -15.58
CA ILE A 129 10.50 -3.60 -16.14
C ILE A 129 9.74 -2.51 -16.90
N GLY A 130 10.14 -1.25 -16.74
CA GLY A 130 9.51 -0.11 -17.39
C GLY A 130 10.03 1.21 -16.83
N THR A 131 9.28 2.27 -17.10
CA THR A 131 9.49 3.62 -16.56
C THR A 131 8.16 4.23 -16.13
N THR A 132 8.21 5.13 -15.17
CA THR A 132 7.06 5.88 -14.68
C THR A 132 6.65 7.01 -15.65
N VAL A 133 5.62 7.76 -15.28
CA VAL A 133 5.14 8.91 -16.07
C VAL A 133 6.13 10.09 -16.10
N GLU A 134 6.96 10.26 -15.06
CA GLU A 134 8.07 11.21 -14.99
C GLU A 134 9.43 10.57 -15.34
N ASP A 135 9.40 9.45 -16.08
CA ASP A 135 10.56 8.74 -16.65
C ASP A 135 11.56 8.13 -15.64
N ASN A 136 11.13 7.93 -14.39
CA ASN A 136 11.91 7.16 -13.42
C ASN A 136 11.88 5.65 -13.73
N PRO A 137 12.99 4.91 -13.55
CA PRO A 137 13.03 3.49 -13.85
C PRO A 137 12.33 2.64 -12.79
N LEU A 138 11.56 1.65 -13.24
CA LEU A 138 10.97 0.63 -12.36
C LEU A 138 11.87 -0.61 -12.33
N TYR A 139 12.42 -0.92 -11.15
CA TYR A 139 13.35 -2.01 -10.94
C TYR A 139 12.77 -3.12 -10.07
N VAL A 140 12.74 -4.34 -10.62
CA VAL A 140 12.50 -5.57 -9.89
C VAL A 140 13.84 -6.20 -9.53
N LEU A 141 14.04 -6.54 -8.26
CA LEU A 141 15.12 -7.39 -7.81
C LEU A 141 14.67 -8.84 -7.85
N LYS A 142 15.35 -9.66 -8.66
CA LYS A 142 15.19 -11.11 -8.65
C LYS A 142 16.15 -11.68 -7.61
N VAL A 143 15.61 -12.19 -6.51
CA VAL A 143 16.35 -12.87 -5.45
C VAL A 143 16.26 -14.37 -5.68
N LYS A 144 17.44 -14.98 -5.83
CA LYS A 144 17.72 -16.30 -6.38
C LYS A 144 17.50 -16.37 -7.91
N ASP A 145 18.41 -17.05 -8.59
CA ASP A 145 18.41 -17.16 -10.06
C ASP A 145 18.46 -18.62 -10.53
N GLU A 146 17.44 -19.39 -10.16
CA GLU A 146 17.27 -20.76 -10.67
C GLU A 146 15.93 -20.85 -11.43
N ARG A 147 15.80 -21.70 -12.47
CA ARG A 147 14.54 -21.85 -13.25
C ARG A 147 13.45 -22.55 -12.40
N ARG A 148 12.92 -21.83 -11.40
CA ARG A 148 12.02 -22.32 -10.34
C ARG A 148 10.73 -21.50 -10.27
N LYS A 149 9.79 -22.02 -9.49
CA LYS A 149 8.58 -21.31 -9.03
C LYS A 149 8.99 -19.99 -8.37
N ALA A 150 8.19 -18.94 -8.55
CA ALA A 150 8.50 -17.61 -8.05
C ALA A 150 7.34 -17.03 -7.26
N ILE A 151 7.68 -16.09 -6.37
CA ILE A 151 6.73 -15.22 -5.68
C ILE A 151 7.00 -13.80 -6.17
N PHE A 152 5.96 -13.11 -6.59
CA PHE A 152 6.06 -11.69 -6.89
C PHE A 152 5.64 -10.91 -5.64
N MET A 153 6.48 -9.97 -5.22
CA MET A 153 6.28 -9.11 -4.07
C MET A 153 6.45 -7.65 -4.52
N ASP A 154 5.48 -6.81 -4.24
CA ASP A 154 5.62 -5.37 -4.45
C ASP A 154 5.29 -4.55 -3.21
N CYS A 155 5.91 -3.38 -3.18
CA CYS A 155 5.81 -2.41 -2.11
C CYS A 155 5.67 -1.00 -2.69
N GLY A 156 5.11 -0.08 -1.90
CA GLY A 156 5.02 1.34 -2.24
C GLY A 156 4.16 1.64 -3.46
N ILE A 157 3.04 0.94 -3.62
CA ILE A 157 2.02 1.29 -4.63
C ILE A 157 1.29 2.59 -4.26
N HIS A 158 1.09 2.84 -2.95
CA HIS A 158 0.71 4.16 -2.44
C HIS A 158 1.93 4.88 -1.88
N ALA A 159 2.11 6.14 -2.27
CA ALA A 159 3.33 6.89 -2.02
C ALA A 159 3.59 7.20 -0.53
N ARG A 160 2.54 7.50 0.24
CA ARG A 160 2.62 7.83 1.68
C ARG A 160 2.97 6.67 2.60
N GLU A 161 2.90 5.44 2.13
CA GLU A 161 3.04 4.20 2.92
C GLU A 161 4.50 3.77 3.07
N TRP A 162 5.34 4.62 3.66
CA TRP A 162 6.80 4.47 3.66
C TRP A 162 7.33 3.18 4.31
N ILE A 163 6.58 2.56 5.21
CA ILE A 163 6.94 1.28 5.83
C ILE A 163 6.91 0.12 4.84
N SER A 164 6.10 0.21 3.78
CA SER A 164 6.02 -0.80 2.74
C SER A 164 7.34 -0.91 1.95
N PRO A 165 7.87 0.16 1.31
CA PRO A 165 9.21 0.13 0.70
C PRO A 165 10.32 -0.28 1.66
N ALA A 166 10.26 0.15 2.92
CA ALA A 166 11.23 -0.24 3.94
C ALA A 166 11.22 -1.76 4.17
N PHE A 167 10.04 -2.38 4.19
CA PHE A 167 9.91 -3.84 4.30
C PHE A 167 10.51 -4.58 3.10
N CYS A 168 10.21 -4.19 1.85
CA CYS A 168 10.81 -4.85 0.69
C CYS A 168 12.36 -4.78 0.71
N GLN A 169 12.91 -3.64 1.14
CA GLN A 169 14.36 -3.49 1.32
C GLN A 169 14.89 -4.44 2.41
N TRP A 170 14.19 -4.51 3.55
CA TRP A 170 14.52 -5.42 4.65
C TRP A 170 14.44 -6.89 4.24
N PHE A 171 13.43 -7.28 3.46
CA PHE A 171 13.25 -8.64 2.96
C PHE A 171 14.47 -9.07 2.15
N VAL A 172 14.88 -8.28 1.15
CA VAL A 172 16.05 -8.59 0.31
C VAL A 172 17.32 -8.68 1.15
N TYR A 173 17.50 -7.79 2.12
CA TYR A 173 18.62 -7.84 3.06
C TYR A 173 18.66 -9.12 3.90
N GLN A 174 17.53 -9.50 4.50
CA GLN A 174 17.46 -10.72 5.30
C GLN A 174 17.67 -11.95 4.45
N ALA A 175 17.08 -11.99 3.25
CA ALA A 175 17.25 -13.07 2.30
C ALA A 175 18.73 -13.29 1.97
N THR A 176 19.47 -12.25 1.56
CA THR A 176 20.89 -12.40 1.21
C THR A 176 21.79 -12.61 2.43
N LYS A 177 21.47 -12.01 3.58
CA LYS A 177 22.29 -12.12 4.80
C LYS A 177 22.18 -13.49 5.47
N THR A 178 21.01 -14.11 5.40
CA THR A 178 20.70 -15.34 6.17
C THR A 178 20.63 -16.61 5.32
N TYR A 179 20.63 -16.50 3.98
CA TYR A 179 20.82 -17.67 3.10
C TYR A 179 22.11 -18.43 3.44
N GLY A 180 22.04 -19.75 3.48
CA GLY A 180 23.13 -20.64 3.91
C GLY A 180 23.33 -20.71 5.43
N LYS A 181 22.72 -19.82 6.22
CA LYS A 181 22.86 -19.77 7.70
C LYS A 181 21.57 -20.14 8.41
N ASN A 182 20.43 -19.59 7.98
CA ASN A 182 19.12 -19.89 8.52
C ASN A 182 18.47 -21.00 7.68
N LYS A 183 18.18 -22.15 8.31
CA LYS A 183 17.61 -23.32 7.63
C LYS A 183 16.28 -23.03 6.92
N ILE A 184 15.44 -22.15 7.47
CA ILE A 184 14.15 -21.78 6.89
C ILE A 184 14.37 -20.92 5.64
N MET A 185 15.16 -19.85 5.73
CA MET A 185 15.46 -18.97 4.60
C MET A 185 16.17 -19.75 3.47
N THR A 186 17.13 -20.61 3.81
CA THR A 186 17.81 -21.47 2.84
C THR A 186 16.82 -22.38 2.13
N LYS A 187 15.97 -23.12 2.85
CA LYS A 187 14.97 -24.00 2.24
C LYS A 187 13.97 -23.25 1.35
N LEU A 188 13.63 -22.02 1.73
CA LEU A 188 12.73 -21.15 0.98
C LEU A 188 13.37 -20.71 -0.35
N LEU A 189 14.59 -20.18 -0.31
CA LEU A 189 15.31 -19.75 -1.52
C LEU A 189 15.84 -20.92 -2.37
N ASP A 190 16.01 -22.10 -1.79
CA ASP A 190 16.31 -23.34 -2.54
C ASP A 190 15.10 -23.91 -3.27
N ARG A 191 13.90 -23.34 -3.10
CA ARG A 191 12.68 -23.84 -3.76
C ARG A 191 11.93 -22.77 -4.53
N MET A 192 12.07 -21.50 -4.14
CA MET A 192 11.37 -20.37 -4.77
C MET A 192 12.33 -19.22 -5.05
N ASN A 193 12.09 -18.55 -6.18
CA ASN A 193 12.64 -17.23 -6.43
C ASN A 193 11.68 -16.15 -5.90
N PHE A 194 12.22 -14.96 -5.68
CA PHE A 194 11.42 -13.78 -5.36
C PHE A 194 11.68 -12.69 -6.38
N TYR A 195 10.62 -12.18 -6.99
CA TYR A 195 10.64 -10.92 -7.72
C TYR A 195 10.16 -9.84 -6.75
N VAL A 196 11.07 -8.97 -6.31
CA VAL A 196 10.77 -7.92 -5.34
C VAL A 196 10.81 -6.57 -6.05
N LEU A 197 9.68 -5.89 -6.13
CA LEU A 197 9.55 -4.50 -6.59
C LEU A 197 9.53 -3.57 -5.36
N PRO A 198 10.65 -2.91 -5.00
CA PRO A 198 10.74 -2.19 -3.74
C PRO A 198 9.87 -0.92 -3.69
N VAL A 199 9.66 -0.28 -4.83
CA VAL A 199 8.82 0.91 -4.97
C VAL A 199 8.07 0.80 -6.31
N PHE A 200 6.76 0.61 -6.24
CA PHE A 200 5.88 0.55 -7.41
C PHE A 200 5.60 1.95 -7.94
N ASN A 201 5.18 2.87 -7.07
CA ASN A 201 4.85 4.26 -7.40
C ASN A 201 6.05 5.17 -7.14
N VAL A 202 7.04 5.12 -8.03
CA VAL A 202 8.29 5.88 -7.83
C VAL A 202 8.06 7.39 -7.83
N ASP A 203 7.27 7.92 -8.76
CA ASP A 203 7.03 9.36 -8.88
C ASP A 203 6.27 9.90 -7.67
N GLY A 204 5.21 9.19 -7.25
CA GLY A 204 4.48 9.53 -6.04
C GLY A 204 5.39 9.43 -4.81
N TYR A 205 6.23 8.40 -4.71
CA TYR A 205 7.17 8.26 -3.60
C TYR A 205 8.11 9.46 -3.54
N ILE A 206 8.74 9.86 -4.66
CA ILE A 206 9.59 11.06 -4.74
C ILE A 206 8.81 12.30 -4.30
N TRP A 207 7.57 12.46 -4.77
CA TRP A 207 6.72 13.59 -4.41
C TRP A 207 6.44 13.65 -2.91
N SER A 208 6.25 12.49 -2.26
CA SER A 208 6.06 12.40 -0.82
C SER A 208 7.27 12.80 0.02
N TRP A 209 8.47 12.72 -0.54
CA TRP A 209 9.69 13.19 0.11
C TRP A 209 9.94 14.68 -0.07
N ARG A 210 9.46 15.26 -1.18
CA ARG A 210 9.85 16.61 -1.60
C ARG A 210 8.79 17.67 -1.33
N GLN A 211 7.52 17.31 -1.48
CA GLN A 211 6.43 18.29 -1.60
C GLN A 211 5.23 17.94 -0.72
N ASP A 212 4.68 16.73 -0.83
CA ASP A 212 3.48 16.35 -0.08
C ASP A 212 3.61 14.96 0.53
N ARG A 213 3.97 14.91 1.81
CA ARG A 213 4.18 13.67 2.57
C ARG A 213 2.95 12.76 2.61
N MET A 214 1.74 13.31 2.44
CA MET A 214 0.49 12.53 2.43
C MET A 214 0.00 12.14 1.03
N TRP A 215 0.78 12.45 -0.01
CA TRP A 215 0.45 12.05 -1.37
C TRP A 215 0.33 10.52 -1.49
N ARG A 216 -0.77 10.05 -2.10
CA ARG A 216 -1.05 8.62 -2.28
C ARG A 216 -0.82 8.16 -3.71
N LYS A 217 -1.41 8.86 -4.68
CA LYS A 217 -1.52 8.49 -6.10
C LYS A 217 -0.18 8.53 -6.84
N ASN A 218 -0.16 8.11 -8.11
CA ASN A 218 0.99 8.42 -8.98
C ASN A 218 1.02 9.91 -9.39
N ARG A 219 1.79 10.28 -10.42
CA ARG A 219 1.96 11.66 -10.88
C ARG A 219 1.46 11.93 -12.30
N SER A 220 0.57 11.09 -12.82
CA SER A 220 0.05 11.25 -14.17
C SER A 220 -0.83 12.48 -14.32
N LYS A 221 -0.79 13.12 -15.49
CA LYS A 221 -1.66 14.27 -15.78
C LYS A 221 -2.98 13.77 -16.38
N ASN A 222 -4.09 14.18 -15.79
CA ASN A 222 -5.42 13.80 -16.26
C ASN A 222 -5.91 14.77 -17.34
N GLN A 223 -6.34 14.25 -18.48
CA GLN A 223 -6.88 15.08 -19.55
C GLN A 223 -8.13 15.82 -19.04
N ARG A 224 -8.23 17.12 -19.33
CA ARG A 224 -9.36 17.99 -18.95
C ARG A 224 -9.59 18.17 -17.43
N SER A 225 -8.63 17.76 -16.59
CA SER A 225 -8.65 18.06 -15.16
C SER A 225 -7.34 18.72 -14.73
N LYS A 226 -7.41 19.56 -13.69
CA LYS A 226 -6.22 20.15 -13.03
C LYS A 226 -5.62 19.19 -11.99
N CYS A 227 -6.34 18.14 -11.62
CA CYS A 227 -5.92 17.18 -10.60
C CYS A 227 -4.97 16.13 -11.19
N ILE A 228 -3.94 15.82 -10.40
CA ILE A 228 -2.83 14.95 -10.81
C ILE A 228 -2.99 13.59 -10.13
N GLY A 229 -2.65 12.55 -10.87
CA GLY A 229 -2.46 11.20 -10.36
C GLY A 229 -3.70 10.33 -10.42
N THR A 230 -3.41 9.04 -10.48
CA THR A 230 -4.31 7.89 -10.43
C THR A 230 -3.94 7.03 -9.23
N ASP A 231 -4.93 6.50 -8.52
CA ASP A 231 -4.73 5.42 -7.56
C ASP A 231 -4.37 4.14 -8.32
N LEU A 232 -3.10 3.75 -8.23
CA LEU A 232 -2.60 2.57 -8.92
C LEU A 232 -3.32 1.29 -8.45
N ASN A 233 -3.79 1.23 -7.20
CA ASN A 233 -4.54 0.08 -6.67
C ASN A 233 -6.06 0.17 -6.95
N ARG A 234 -6.45 1.04 -7.88
CA ARG A 234 -7.78 1.07 -8.53
C ARG A 234 -7.66 0.97 -10.06
N ASN A 235 -6.45 0.83 -10.58
CA ASN A 235 -6.15 0.91 -12.00
C ASN A 235 -6.03 -0.47 -12.69
N PHE A 236 -6.14 -1.59 -11.98
CA PHE A 236 -5.98 -2.91 -12.61
C PHE A 236 -7.25 -3.35 -13.35
N ASN A 237 -7.08 -4.17 -14.39
CA ASN A 237 -8.20 -4.68 -15.19
C ASN A 237 -8.96 -5.82 -14.50
N VAL A 238 -9.63 -5.51 -13.40
CA VAL A 238 -10.48 -6.44 -12.64
C VAL A 238 -11.68 -5.68 -12.06
N SER A 239 -12.87 -5.95 -12.59
CA SER A 239 -14.09 -5.24 -12.19
C SER A 239 -13.89 -3.71 -12.15
N TRP A 240 -13.07 -3.17 -13.07
CA TRP A 240 -12.58 -1.78 -13.01
C TRP A 240 -13.74 -0.79 -13.05
N ASN A 241 -13.76 0.15 -12.10
CA ASN A 241 -14.86 1.11 -11.90
C ASN A 241 -16.25 0.45 -11.96
N CYS A 242 -16.40 -0.73 -11.35
CA CYS A 242 -17.67 -1.43 -11.34
C CYS A 242 -18.66 -0.76 -10.37
N GLU A 243 -19.71 -0.15 -10.92
CA GLU A 243 -20.76 0.55 -10.17
C GLU A 243 -21.41 -0.31 -9.08
N ALA A 244 -21.56 -1.62 -9.32
CA ALA A 244 -22.16 -2.56 -8.35
C ALA A 244 -21.34 -2.71 -7.05
N VAL A 245 -20.04 -2.38 -7.08
CA VAL A 245 -19.16 -2.37 -5.88
C VAL A 245 -19.46 -1.15 -5.00
N TYR A 246 -20.00 -0.09 -5.60
CA TYR A 246 -20.01 1.25 -5.05
C TYR A 246 -21.40 1.72 -4.61
N GLN A 247 -22.33 0.80 -4.35
CA GLN A 247 -23.73 1.09 -4.01
C GLN A 247 -23.93 2.07 -2.83
N THR A 248 -22.91 2.29 -2.00
CA THR A 248 -22.95 3.16 -0.81
C THR A 248 -22.35 4.55 -1.01
N ILE A 249 -21.75 4.86 -2.18
CA ILE A 249 -21.17 6.17 -2.50
C ILE A 249 -21.43 6.50 -3.97
N SER A 250 -21.68 7.78 -4.29
CA SER A 250 -21.98 8.16 -5.68
C SER A 250 -20.88 7.69 -6.63
N TYR A 251 -21.24 6.88 -7.64
CA TYR A 251 -20.31 6.35 -8.65
C TYR A 251 -19.42 7.44 -9.29
N SER A 252 -19.92 8.67 -9.38
CA SER A 252 -19.19 9.83 -9.88
C SER A 252 -17.87 10.12 -9.14
N ILE A 253 -17.74 9.77 -7.85
CA ILE A 253 -16.50 10.01 -7.10
C ILE A 253 -15.34 9.16 -7.61
N TYR A 254 -15.61 7.97 -8.14
CA TYR A 254 -14.57 7.06 -8.64
C TYR A 254 -14.05 7.48 -10.02
N LEU A 255 -14.85 8.29 -10.72
CA LEU A 255 -14.53 8.86 -12.02
C LEU A 255 -13.89 10.25 -11.92
N ASP A 256 -13.93 10.88 -10.73
CA ASP A 256 -13.39 12.22 -10.50
C ASP A 256 -11.86 12.17 -10.30
N PRO A 257 -11.06 12.76 -11.21
CA PRO A 257 -9.60 12.77 -11.10
C PRO A 257 -9.05 13.48 -9.85
N CYS A 258 -9.88 14.25 -9.15
CA CYS A 258 -9.51 14.93 -7.92
C CYS A 258 -9.64 14.06 -6.66
N ARG A 259 -10.23 12.86 -6.77
CA ARG A 259 -10.34 11.93 -5.63
C ARG A 259 -9.08 11.10 -5.47
N GLU A 260 -8.79 10.73 -4.23
CA GLU A 260 -7.64 9.88 -3.86
C GLU A 260 -7.78 8.44 -4.38
N ILE A 261 -9.00 8.01 -4.68
CA ILE A 261 -9.36 6.67 -5.17
C ILE A 261 -9.63 6.64 -6.68
N TYR A 262 -9.29 7.70 -7.42
CA TYR A 262 -9.50 7.78 -8.86
C TYR A 262 -8.76 6.66 -9.59
N GLY A 263 -9.48 5.77 -10.29
CA GLY A 263 -8.93 4.58 -10.95
C GLY A 263 -8.27 4.82 -12.30
N GLY A 264 -8.12 6.06 -12.72
CA GLY A 264 -7.57 6.44 -14.03
C GLY A 264 -8.64 6.55 -15.12
N PRO A 265 -8.24 6.90 -16.36
CA PRO A 265 -9.17 7.01 -17.49
C PRO A 265 -9.57 5.67 -18.11
N ALA A 266 -8.81 4.61 -17.85
CA ALA A 266 -9.06 3.24 -18.33
C ALA A 266 -8.32 2.22 -17.44
N PRO A 267 -8.69 0.94 -17.43
CA PRO A 267 -7.88 -0.08 -16.75
C PRO A 267 -6.49 -0.17 -17.39
N GLU A 268 -5.46 -0.24 -16.55
CA GLU A 268 -4.04 -0.31 -16.88
C GLU A 268 -3.55 0.87 -17.73
N SER A 269 -4.19 2.03 -17.55
CA SER A 269 -3.81 3.28 -18.21
C SER A 269 -2.48 3.85 -17.72
N GLU A 270 -2.09 3.57 -16.47
CA GLU A 270 -0.86 4.10 -15.89
C GLU A 270 0.36 3.30 -16.32
N LYS A 271 1.46 3.98 -16.67
CA LYS A 271 2.70 3.33 -17.13
C LYS A 271 3.24 2.34 -16.08
N GLU A 272 3.11 2.68 -14.81
CA GLU A 272 3.56 1.84 -13.70
C GLU A 272 2.75 0.55 -13.60
N THR A 273 1.42 0.67 -13.59
CA THR A 273 0.50 -0.47 -13.59
C THR A 273 0.80 -1.38 -14.78
N LYS A 274 0.91 -0.80 -15.97
CA LYS A 274 1.17 -1.53 -17.21
C LYS A 274 2.50 -2.28 -17.19
N ALA A 275 3.58 -1.66 -16.70
CA ALA A 275 4.88 -2.32 -16.59
C ALA A 275 4.82 -3.56 -15.68
N VAL A 276 4.11 -3.46 -14.55
CA VAL A 276 3.96 -4.57 -13.60
C VAL A 276 3.05 -5.67 -14.16
N THR A 277 1.90 -5.31 -14.77
CA THR A 277 0.99 -6.30 -15.34
C THR A 277 1.64 -7.05 -16.51
N ASP A 278 2.38 -6.36 -17.38
CA ASP A 278 3.12 -6.98 -18.49
C ASP A 278 4.24 -7.91 -17.99
N PHE A 279 4.95 -7.51 -16.92
CA PHE A 279 5.93 -8.39 -16.27
C PHE A 279 5.29 -9.64 -15.66
N ILE A 280 4.21 -9.51 -14.91
CA ILE A 280 3.54 -10.65 -14.27
C ILE A 280 2.92 -11.58 -15.33
N ARG A 281 2.28 -11.05 -16.38
CA ARG A 281 1.75 -11.84 -17.49
C ARG A 281 2.82 -12.67 -18.19
N SER A 282 3.99 -12.08 -18.49
CA SER A 282 5.11 -12.79 -19.11
C SER A 282 5.71 -13.88 -18.21
N HIS A 283 5.54 -13.78 -16.89
CA HIS A 283 6.04 -14.74 -15.91
C HIS A 283 4.94 -15.61 -15.27
N ARG A 284 3.70 -15.53 -15.74
CA ARG A 284 2.49 -16.15 -15.15
C ARG A 284 2.65 -17.63 -14.83
N LYS A 285 3.33 -18.40 -15.69
CA LYS A 285 3.57 -19.83 -15.46
C LYS A 285 4.46 -20.10 -14.25
N SER A 286 5.42 -19.21 -13.98
CA SER A 286 6.40 -19.35 -12.91
C SER A 286 5.92 -18.75 -11.58
N ILE A 287 5.17 -17.66 -11.61
CA ILE A 287 4.66 -16.98 -10.41
C ILE A 287 3.55 -17.82 -9.79
N LYS A 288 3.75 -18.25 -8.53
CA LYS A 288 2.80 -19.08 -7.77
C LYS A 288 2.11 -18.33 -6.65
N ALA A 289 2.63 -17.17 -6.28
CA ALA A 289 2.02 -16.28 -5.30
C ALA A 289 2.32 -14.82 -5.61
N TYR A 290 1.40 -13.95 -5.21
CA TYR A 290 1.49 -12.51 -5.32
C TYR A 290 1.26 -11.88 -3.94
N LEU A 291 2.23 -11.12 -3.45
CA LEU A 291 2.15 -10.45 -2.14
C LEU A 291 2.32 -8.94 -2.35
N THR A 292 1.28 -8.17 -2.07
CA THR A 292 1.35 -6.70 -2.10
C THR A 292 1.40 -6.16 -0.68
N PHE A 293 2.31 -5.22 -0.42
CA PHE A 293 2.51 -4.64 0.90
C PHE A 293 2.05 -3.18 0.94
N HIS A 294 1.17 -2.90 1.88
CA HIS A 294 0.56 -1.63 2.17
C HIS A 294 0.73 -1.26 3.64
N SER A 295 0.25 -0.09 4.04
CA SER A 295 0.02 0.28 5.43
C SER A 295 -1.09 1.30 5.48
N TYR A 296 -1.87 1.42 6.54
CA TYR A 296 -1.75 0.76 7.83
C TYR A 296 -3.06 0.05 8.16
N SER A 297 -3.04 -0.81 9.19
CA SER A 297 -4.18 -1.30 9.98
C SER A 297 -3.87 -2.64 10.66
N GLN A 298 -2.70 -3.23 10.38
CA GLN A 298 -2.34 -4.58 10.81
C GLN A 298 -3.37 -5.62 10.32
N MET A 299 -3.52 -5.72 8.99
CA MET A 299 -4.41 -6.70 8.36
C MET A 299 -3.64 -7.59 7.37
N LEU A 300 -4.13 -8.82 7.20
CA LEU A 300 -3.76 -9.70 6.10
C LEU A 300 -5.01 -10.01 5.29
N LEU A 301 -5.11 -9.39 4.12
CA LEU A 301 -6.26 -9.45 3.26
C LEU A 301 -6.01 -10.43 2.11
N PHE A 302 -7.08 -11.01 1.60
CA PHE A 302 -7.08 -11.83 0.39
C PHE A 302 -8.33 -11.53 -0.45
N PRO A 303 -8.45 -12.05 -1.68
CA PRO A 303 -9.61 -11.79 -2.53
C PRO A 303 -10.95 -12.23 -1.90
N TYR A 304 -12.08 -11.66 -2.31
CA TYR A 304 -12.17 -10.54 -3.26
C TYR A 304 -12.34 -9.20 -2.56
N GLY A 305 -11.90 -8.12 -3.22
CA GLY A 305 -12.28 -6.74 -2.90
C GLY A 305 -13.53 -6.29 -3.62
N TYR A 306 -13.74 -6.72 -4.87
CA TYR A 306 -14.83 -6.22 -5.73
C TYR A 306 -16.17 -6.94 -5.57
N THR A 307 -16.25 -7.97 -4.73
CA THR A 307 -17.48 -8.73 -4.52
C THR A 307 -17.51 -9.33 -3.12
N SER A 308 -18.71 -9.58 -2.61
CA SER A 308 -18.93 -10.34 -1.38
C SER A 308 -18.80 -11.85 -1.58
N GLU A 309 -18.71 -12.32 -2.83
CA GLU A 309 -18.42 -13.73 -3.11
C GLU A 309 -17.05 -14.12 -2.55
N LEU A 310 -16.94 -15.35 -2.08
CA LEU A 310 -15.68 -15.90 -1.60
C LEU A 310 -14.89 -16.52 -2.76
N PRO A 311 -13.54 -16.42 -2.78
CA PRO A 311 -12.75 -17.11 -3.79
C PRO A 311 -12.91 -18.63 -3.65
N PRO A 312 -12.86 -19.41 -4.75
CA PRO A 312 -13.01 -20.87 -4.71
C PRO A 312 -12.08 -21.59 -3.74
N ASN A 313 -10.89 -21.03 -3.45
CA ASN A 313 -9.95 -21.57 -2.47
C ASN A 313 -9.93 -20.79 -1.14
N HIS A 314 -11.06 -20.20 -0.74
CA HIS A 314 -11.22 -19.44 0.50
C HIS A 314 -10.60 -20.16 1.72
N GLU A 315 -10.94 -21.44 1.92
CA GLU A 315 -10.44 -22.25 3.04
C GLU A 315 -8.91 -22.41 3.08
N GLU A 316 -8.24 -22.26 1.93
CA GLU A 316 -6.77 -22.26 1.82
C GLU A 316 -6.16 -20.90 2.15
N LEU A 317 -6.88 -19.81 1.85
CA LEU A 317 -6.44 -18.44 2.05
C LEU A 317 -6.73 -17.93 3.47
N VAL A 318 -7.74 -18.48 4.15
CA VAL A 318 -8.08 -18.12 5.53
C VAL A 318 -6.86 -18.27 6.43
N CYS A 319 -6.48 -17.17 7.09
CA CYS A 319 -5.40 -17.19 8.06
C CYS A 319 -5.82 -17.98 9.30
N ARG A 320 -5.45 -19.26 9.34
CA ARG A 320 -5.59 -20.04 10.58
C ARG A 320 -4.81 -19.34 11.69
N LYS A 321 -5.38 -19.19 12.89
CA LYS A 321 -4.76 -18.52 14.06
C LYS A 321 -3.30 -18.91 14.34
N ARG A 322 -2.87 -20.13 13.95
CA ARG A 322 -1.47 -20.58 14.09
C ARG A 322 -0.50 -19.96 13.08
N LEU A 323 -0.98 -19.38 11.99
CA LEU A 323 -0.17 -18.87 10.88
C LEU A 323 0.19 -17.39 11.03
N MET A 324 -0.56 -16.65 11.85
CA MET A 324 -0.43 -15.19 11.95
C MET A 324 -0.35 -14.72 13.41
N ASN A 325 0.30 -13.57 13.60
CA ASN A 325 0.32 -12.88 14.88
C ASN A 325 -1.13 -12.54 15.29
N PRO A 326 -1.58 -12.86 16.53
CA PRO A 326 -2.94 -12.56 16.99
C PRO A 326 -3.34 -11.08 16.91
N LEU A 327 -2.39 -10.18 16.70
CA LEU A 327 -2.64 -8.75 16.51
C LEU A 327 -3.15 -8.36 15.12
N HIS A 328 -3.10 -9.28 14.13
CA HIS A 328 -3.56 -9.04 12.76
C HIS A 328 -4.97 -9.57 12.52
N THR A 329 -5.84 -8.72 11.96
CA THR A 329 -7.12 -9.16 11.39
C THR A 329 -6.86 -9.81 10.03
N CYS A 330 -7.60 -10.86 9.67
CA CYS A 330 -7.47 -11.49 8.36
C CYS A 330 -8.82 -11.92 7.79
N GLY A 331 -8.99 -11.73 6.49
CA GLY A 331 -10.20 -12.13 5.78
C GLY A 331 -10.24 -11.61 4.33
N PRO A 332 -11.35 -11.86 3.62
CA PRO A 332 -11.61 -11.30 2.31
C PRO A 332 -11.62 -9.77 2.38
N THR A 333 -11.05 -9.11 1.37
CA THR A 333 -10.87 -7.65 1.34
C THR A 333 -12.22 -6.93 1.51
N ALA A 334 -13.24 -7.29 0.72
CA ALA A 334 -14.53 -6.61 0.72
C ALA A 334 -15.22 -6.60 2.10
N SER A 335 -15.14 -7.70 2.85
CA SER A 335 -15.81 -7.88 4.14
C SER A 335 -14.94 -7.51 5.35
N THR A 336 -13.63 -7.44 5.19
CA THR A 336 -12.68 -7.16 6.29
C THR A 336 -12.33 -5.70 6.40
N ILE A 337 -12.14 -5.01 5.25
CA ILE A 337 -11.78 -3.59 5.21
C ILE A 337 -12.93 -2.78 4.61
N TYR A 338 -13.17 -2.91 3.31
CA TYR A 338 -14.29 -2.31 2.57
C TYR A 338 -14.27 -2.81 1.11
N PRO A 339 -15.41 -2.77 0.39
CA PRO A 339 -15.47 -3.10 -1.04
C PRO A 339 -14.61 -2.18 -1.91
N THR A 340 -13.84 -2.75 -2.84
CA THR A 340 -12.94 -2.03 -3.75
C THR A 340 -12.91 -2.67 -5.13
N SER A 341 -12.65 -1.89 -6.19
CA SER A 341 -12.53 -2.42 -7.55
C SER A 341 -11.20 -2.01 -8.18
N GLY A 342 -10.74 -2.76 -9.19
CA GLY A 342 -9.48 -2.47 -9.88
C GLY A 342 -8.22 -2.69 -9.04
N SER A 343 -8.26 -3.55 -8.02
CA SER A 343 -7.12 -3.83 -7.14
C SER A 343 -6.10 -4.77 -7.78
N SER A 344 -4.81 -4.61 -7.42
CA SER A 344 -3.74 -5.49 -7.91
C SER A 344 -3.92 -6.94 -7.43
N LEU A 345 -4.40 -7.10 -6.20
CA LEU A 345 -4.66 -8.36 -5.52
C LEU A 345 -5.68 -9.21 -6.28
N ASP A 346 -6.86 -8.64 -6.55
CA ASP A 346 -7.94 -9.33 -7.25
C ASP A 346 -7.56 -9.63 -8.70
N TRP A 347 -6.82 -8.73 -9.35
CA TRP A 347 -6.35 -8.91 -10.71
C TRP A 347 -5.38 -10.09 -10.81
N ALA A 348 -4.42 -10.16 -9.89
CA ALA A 348 -3.46 -11.27 -9.83
C ALA A 348 -4.17 -12.62 -9.59
N TYR A 349 -5.19 -12.63 -8.72
CA TYR A 349 -5.99 -13.81 -8.45
C TYR A 349 -6.80 -14.24 -9.68
N ASN A 350 -7.48 -13.31 -10.36
CA ASN A 350 -8.23 -13.60 -11.60
C ASN A 350 -7.32 -13.99 -12.77
N LEU A 351 -6.05 -13.57 -12.75
CA LEU A 351 -5.02 -14.09 -13.64
C LEU A 351 -4.63 -15.55 -13.31
N GLY A 352 -5.16 -16.16 -12.25
CA GLY A 352 -4.96 -17.56 -11.88
C GLY A 352 -3.76 -17.79 -10.95
N ILE A 353 -3.22 -16.74 -10.32
CA ILE A 353 -2.27 -16.90 -9.22
C ILE A 353 -3.08 -17.23 -7.97
N LYS A 354 -3.06 -18.49 -7.52
CA LYS A 354 -3.99 -18.97 -6.47
C LYS A 354 -3.70 -18.43 -5.07
N HIS A 355 -2.48 -17.97 -4.80
CA HIS A 355 -2.08 -17.50 -3.48
C HIS A 355 -1.75 -16.00 -3.55
N THR A 356 -2.76 -15.18 -3.28
CA THR A 356 -2.63 -13.71 -3.32
C THR A 356 -2.96 -13.13 -1.96
N PHE A 357 -2.07 -12.29 -1.43
CA PHE A 357 -2.27 -11.65 -0.14
C PHE A 357 -1.86 -10.17 -0.18
N ALA A 358 -2.67 -9.32 0.45
CA ALA A 358 -2.34 -7.93 0.71
C ALA A 358 -2.07 -7.74 2.21
N PHE A 359 -0.95 -7.09 2.54
CA PHE A 359 -0.59 -6.78 3.91
C PHE A 359 -0.86 -5.32 4.21
N GLU A 360 -1.70 -5.03 5.19
CA GLU A 360 -1.75 -3.70 5.80
C GLU A 360 -0.84 -3.72 7.03
N LEU A 361 0.35 -3.11 6.93
CA LEU A 361 1.35 -3.14 7.99
C LEU A 361 0.96 -2.24 9.19
N ARG A 362 1.91 -2.05 10.11
CA ARG A 362 1.70 -1.20 11.28
C ARG A 362 1.37 0.25 10.89
N ASP A 363 0.66 0.98 11.75
CA ASP A 363 0.03 0.54 13.01
C ASP A 363 -1.50 0.44 12.88
N LYS A 364 -2.27 0.73 13.94
CA LYS A 364 -3.74 0.78 13.91
C LYS A 364 -4.28 2.22 13.87
N GLY A 365 -3.44 3.19 13.51
CA GLY A 365 -3.80 4.60 13.37
C GLY A 365 -3.24 5.53 14.45
N LYS A 366 -2.43 5.05 15.41
CA LYS A 366 -1.76 5.95 16.36
C LYS A 366 -0.80 6.88 15.62
N PHE A 367 -0.01 6.31 14.72
CA PHE A 367 0.86 7.04 13.81
C PHE A 367 0.35 6.99 12.36
N GLY A 368 -0.43 5.95 12.01
CA GLY A 368 -0.89 5.75 10.65
C GLY A 368 0.28 5.66 9.67
N PHE A 369 0.30 6.54 8.66
CA PHE A 369 1.38 6.61 7.66
C PHE A 369 2.69 7.21 8.20
N LEU A 370 2.66 7.80 9.40
CA LEU A 370 3.79 8.48 10.05
C LEU A 370 4.53 7.58 11.06
N LEU A 371 4.48 6.26 10.87
CA LEU A 371 5.13 5.29 11.74
C LEU A 371 6.63 5.65 11.96
N PRO A 372 7.11 5.82 13.21
CA PRO A 372 8.49 6.24 13.50
C PRO A 372 9.55 5.24 13.01
N GLU A 373 10.75 5.74 12.67
CA GLU A 373 11.88 4.92 12.21
C GLU A 373 12.27 3.82 13.21
N SER A 374 12.18 4.09 14.52
CA SER A 374 12.39 3.11 15.58
C SER A 374 11.50 1.87 15.49
N GLN A 375 10.34 1.97 14.83
CA GLN A 375 9.42 0.85 14.60
C GLN A 375 9.64 0.09 13.28
N ILE A 376 10.53 0.54 12.39
CA ILE A 376 10.78 -0.15 11.11
C ILE A 376 11.25 -1.58 11.36
N LYS A 377 12.22 -1.76 12.27
CA LYS A 377 12.84 -3.07 12.54
C LYS A 377 11.85 -4.07 13.14
N SER A 378 11.01 -3.66 14.08
CA SER A 378 10.00 -4.54 14.70
C SER A 378 8.95 -4.94 13.68
N THR A 379 8.43 -3.98 12.92
CA THR A 379 7.46 -4.21 11.83
C THR A 379 8.03 -5.17 10.80
N CYS A 380 9.24 -4.93 10.30
CA CYS A 380 9.82 -5.80 9.28
C CYS A 380 10.07 -7.22 9.81
N LYS A 381 10.46 -7.38 11.07
CA LYS A 381 10.67 -8.71 11.68
C LYS A 381 9.39 -9.52 11.77
N GLU A 382 8.29 -8.93 12.24
CA GLU A 382 7.02 -9.65 12.33
C GLU A 382 6.43 -9.96 10.94
N THR A 383 6.55 -9.05 9.98
CA THR A 383 6.11 -9.28 8.60
C THR A 383 6.92 -10.39 7.94
N MET A 384 8.23 -10.47 8.18
CA MET A 384 9.06 -11.59 7.70
C MET A 384 8.55 -12.94 8.18
N LEU A 385 8.11 -13.04 9.44
CA LEU A 385 7.55 -14.28 9.98
C LEU A 385 6.25 -14.68 9.24
N ALA A 386 5.37 -13.71 8.98
CA ALA A 386 4.16 -13.94 8.21
C ALA A 386 4.48 -14.42 6.78
N VAL A 387 5.42 -13.77 6.09
CA VAL A 387 5.88 -14.20 4.76
C VAL A 387 6.44 -15.62 4.82
N GLU A 388 7.33 -15.94 5.76
CA GLU A 388 7.87 -17.30 5.90
C GLU A 388 6.78 -18.36 6.08
N VAL A 389 5.72 -18.04 6.84
CA VAL A 389 4.59 -18.95 7.05
C VAL A 389 3.80 -19.16 5.76
N ILE A 390 3.45 -18.08 5.05
CA ILE A 390 2.74 -18.16 3.76
C ILE A 390 3.56 -18.97 2.75
N VAL A 391 4.86 -18.70 2.64
CA VAL A 391 5.72 -19.43 1.70
C VAL A 391 5.86 -20.90 2.07
N LYS A 392 5.95 -21.23 3.36
CA LYS A 392 5.92 -22.65 3.81
C LYS A 392 4.62 -23.34 3.41
N TYR A 393 3.48 -22.65 3.51
CA TYR A 393 2.20 -23.18 3.08
C TYR A 393 2.18 -23.43 1.57
N ILE A 394 2.56 -22.43 0.77
CA ILE A 394 2.63 -22.54 -0.70
C ILE A 394 3.53 -23.70 -1.10
N LEU A 395 4.71 -23.85 -0.48
CA LEU A 395 5.65 -24.94 -0.79
C LEU A 395 5.09 -26.34 -0.51
N LYS A 396 4.10 -26.49 0.38
CA LYS A 396 3.45 -27.77 0.66
C LYS A 396 2.32 -28.10 -0.33
N HIS A 397 1.70 -27.08 -0.93
CA HIS A 397 0.47 -27.23 -1.74
C HIS A 397 0.68 -26.93 -3.22
N THR A 398 1.86 -26.45 -3.61
CA THR A 398 2.20 -26.22 -5.02
C THR A 398 2.99 -27.35 -5.66
N SER A 399 3.12 -28.53 -5.03
CA SER A 399 3.92 -29.67 -5.53
C SER A 399 3.60 -29.99 -6.99
#